data_AF-A0A6A5RWB4-F1
#
_entry.id   AF-A0A6A5RWB4-F1
#
_cell.length_a   1.000
_cell.length_b   1.000
_cell.length_c   1.000
_cell.angle_alpha   90.00
_cell.angle_beta   90.00
_cell.angle_gamma   90.00
#
_symmetry.space_group_name_H-M   'P 1'
#
loop_
_entity.id
_entity.type
_entity.pdbx_description
1 polymer ?
#
loop_
_entity_poly.entity_id
_entity_poly.type
_entity_poly.pdbx_seq_one_letter_code
_entity_poly.pdbx_strand_id
1 'polypeptide(L)'
;MAQRRLIATVSLQFIEKIFAAPFSGQFATHLRNSNPPRALVGNLELASFNLQLPTGSSGKINQVHSTKLSGCDGWKSPDYFYTSPSGALVMKVPSRSRCVTTPNSKLCRTELQESYPKSWNPRNSVNLLKVRLSVIKPGDSKYGTVVG
;
A
#
# COMPACT_ATOMS: atom_id res chain seq x y z
N MET A 1 -31.51 -16.02 1.83
CA MET A 1 -30.80 -16.81 0.80
C MET A 1 -29.33 -16.85 1.20
N ALA A 2 -28.84 -18.03 1.57
CA ALA A 2 -27.64 -18.22 2.37
C ALA A 2 -26.33 -18.07 1.60
N GLN A 3 -25.35 -17.50 2.30
CA GLN A 3 -23.97 -17.21 1.92
C GLN A 3 -23.18 -18.49 1.66
N ARG A 4 -22.68 -18.69 0.44
CA ARG A 4 -21.74 -19.76 0.10
C ARG A 4 -20.31 -19.24 0.24
N ARG A 5 -19.68 -19.53 1.38
CA ARG A 5 -18.23 -19.41 1.59
C ARG A 5 -17.58 -20.66 1.03
N LEU A 6 -16.73 -20.52 0.01
CA LEU A 6 -15.82 -21.60 -0.39
C LEU A 6 -14.57 -21.50 0.51
N ILE A 7 -14.40 -22.48 1.39
CA ILE A 7 -13.18 -22.70 2.17
C ILE A 7 -12.43 -23.81 1.44
N ALA A 8 -11.26 -23.50 0.89
CA ALA A 8 -10.35 -24.52 0.36
C ALA A 8 -9.31 -24.85 1.44
N THR A 9 -9.46 -26.01 2.08
CA THR A 9 -8.48 -26.56 3.02
C THR A 9 -7.56 -27.50 2.25
N VAL A 10 -6.26 -27.20 2.17
CA VAL A 10 -5.24 -28.14 1.69
C VAL A 10 -4.69 -28.90 2.89
N SER A 11 -4.98 -30.19 2.96
CA SER A 11 -4.44 -31.11 3.97
C SER A 11 -3.22 -31.83 3.37
N LEU A 12 -2.05 -31.63 3.98
CA LEU A 12 -0.84 -32.40 3.66
C LEU A 12 -0.57 -33.34 4.83
N GLN A 13 -0.73 -34.64 4.62
CA GLN A 13 -0.27 -35.65 5.55
C GLN A 13 1.14 -36.11 5.15
N PHE A 14 2.06 -36.08 6.10
CA PHE A 14 3.28 -36.88 6.07
C PHE A 14 3.40 -37.63 7.39
N ILE A 15 3.40 -38.96 7.29
CA ILE A 15 3.64 -39.91 8.39
C ILE A 15 5.14 -40.24 8.41
N GLU A 16 5.74 -39.87 9.54
CA GLU A 16 6.80 -40.52 10.34
C GLU A 16 8.19 -40.86 9.79
N LYS A 17 9.21 -40.36 10.52
CA LYS A 17 10.01 -41.19 11.44
C LYS A 17 10.82 -40.34 12.41
N ILE A 18 10.71 -40.67 13.69
CA ILE A 18 11.38 -40.03 14.82
C ILE A 18 12.79 -40.60 14.94
N PHE A 19 13.81 -39.74 14.79
CA PHE A 19 15.10 -39.93 15.44
C PHE A 19 15.26 -38.79 16.45
N ALA A 20 15.23 -39.15 17.73
CA ALA A 20 15.46 -38.23 18.83
C ALA A 20 16.95 -37.88 18.91
N ALA A 21 17.28 -36.61 18.64
CA ALA A 21 18.52 -35.99 19.10
C ALA A 21 18.14 -34.83 20.04
N PRO A 22 18.83 -34.64 21.17
CA PRO A 22 18.51 -33.59 22.13
C PRO A 22 18.99 -32.26 21.55
N PHE A 23 18.14 -31.60 20.77
CA PHE A 23 18.37 -30.22 20.35
C PHE A 23 17.99 -29.30 21.51
N SER A 24 18.92 -29.13 22.45
CA SER A 24 18.92 -28.00 23.38
C SER A 24 19.25 -26.74 22.59
N GLY A 25 18.26 -26.26 21.84
CA GLY A 25 18.29 -24.94 21.21
C GLY A 25 17.03 -24.23 21.66
N GLN A 26 17.18 -23.24 22.55
CA GLN A 26 16.10 -22.35 22.92
C GLN A 26 15.38 -21.86 21.66
N PHE A 27 14.11 -22.25 21.50
CA PHE A 27 13.20 -21.46 20.70
C PHE A 27 13.06 -20.12 21.42
N ALA A 28 13.94 -19.18 21.09
CA ALA A 28 13.69 -17.78 21.34
C ALA A 28 12.43 -17.45 20.54
N THR A 29 11.27 -17.50 21.19
CA THR A 29 10.12 -16.72 20.79
C THR A 29 10.61 -15.28 20.79
N HIS A 30 11.08 -14.82 19.63
CA HIS A 30 11.33 -13.42 19.41
C HIS A 30 9.96 -12.77 19.37
N LEU A 31 9.41 -12.50 20.56
CA LEU A 31 8.51 -11.40 20.76
C LEU A 31 9.25 -10.23 20.12
N ARG A 32 8.79 -9.83 18.92
CA ARG A 32 9.23 -8.59 18.32
C ARG A 32 8.80 -7.54 19.30
N ASN A 33 9.76 -7.10 20.10
CA ASN A 33 9.63 -6.03 21.06
C ASN A 33 8.84 -4.93 20.36
N SER A 34 7.61 -4.74 20.81
CA SER A 34 6.65 -3.79 20.28
C SER A 34 7.10 -2.39 20.64
N ASN A 35 8.19 -1.96 20.01
CA ASN A 35 8.42 -0.56 19.76
C ASN A 35 7.18 -0.10 18.97
N PRO A 36 6.45 0.96 19.38
CA PRO A 36 5.35 1.46 18.59
C PRO A 36 5.90 1.67 17.17
N PRO A 37 5.22 1.14 16.13
CA PRO A 37 5.80 1.09 14.80
C PRO A 37 6.19 2.51 14.45
N ARG A 38 7.50 2.70 14.28
CA ARG A 38 8.10 3.91 13.76
C ARG A 38 7.37 4.20 12.47
N ALA A 39 6.38 5.10 12.53
CA ALA A 39 5.92 5.85 11.39
C ALA A 39 5.50 5.08 10.14
N LEU A 40 4.77 3.98 10.28
CA LEU A 40 4.30 3.24 9.12
C LEU A 40 2.90 3.71 8.74
N VAL A 41 2.72 4.25 7.53
CA VAL A 41 1.38 4.29 6.93
C VAL A 41 1.12 2.89 6.39
N GLY A 42 0.31 2.10 7.11
CA GLY A 42 -0.04 0.73 6.74
C GLY A 42 1.16 -0.24 6.60
N ASN A 43 2.13 -0.18 7.52
CA ASN A 43 3.37 -0.98 7.46
C ASN A 43 4.31 -0.70 6.27
N LEU A 44 4.10 0.39 5.52
CA LEU A 44 4.90 0.75 4.34
C LEU A 44 5.89 1.88 4.64
N GLU A 45 7.12 1.75 4.16
CA GLU A 45 8.11 2.83 4.15
C GLU A 45 7.86 3.71 2.91
N LEU A 46 7.51 4.98 3.14
CA LEU A 46 7.14 5.93 2.08
C LEU A 46 8.21 7.00 1.81
N ALA A 47 9.44 6.80 2.32
CA ALA A 47 10.52 7.78 2.24
C ALA A 47 10.90 8.15 0.78
N SER A 48 10.69 7.21 -0.16
CA SER A 48 10.96 7.39 -1.59
C SER A 48 9.76 7.90 -2.41
N PHE A 49 8.63 8.23 -1.79
CA PHE A 49 7.41 8.58 -2.50
C PHE A 49 6.87 9.94 -2.07
N ASN A 50 6.45 10.75 -3.04
CA ASN A 50 5.54 11.85 -2.79
C ASN A 50 4.10 11.38 -3.05
N LEU A 51 3.14 11.89 -2.29
CA LEU A 51 1.73 11.64 -2.51
C LEU A 51 1.12 12.76 -3.34
N GLN A 52 0.53 12.42 -4.46
CA GLN A 52 -0.26 13.30 -5.29
C GLN A 52 -1.73 13.22 -4.87
N LEU A 53 -2.37 14.38 -4.61
CA LEU A 53 -3.76 14.45 -4.15
C LEU A 53 -4.71 14.90 -5.27
N PRO A 54 -6.01 14.54 -5.19
CA PRO A 54 -7.02 14.95 -6.17
C PRO A 54 -7.55 16.37 -5.89
N THR A 55 -6.85 17.14 -5.05
CA THR A 55 -7.19 18.50 -4.63
C THR A 55 -6.15 19.49 -5.15
N GLY A 56 -6.44 20.79 -5.10
CA GLY A 56 -5.54 21.84 -5.56
C GLY A 56 -6.30 22.86 -6.40
N SER A 57 -5.64 23.42 -7.40
CA SER A 57 -6.24 24.34 -8.36
C SER A 57 -6.16 23.76 -9.79
N SER A 58 -6.94 24.29 -10.73
CA SER A 58 -7.00 23.76 -12.09
C SER A 58 -5.61 23.59 -12.70
N GLY A 59 -5.28 22.38 -13.16
CA GLY A 59 -3.97 22.04 -13.72
C GLY A 59 -2.83 21.89 -12.70
N LYS A 60 -3.08 22.05 -11.40
CA LYS A 60 -2.08 21.95 -10.34
C LYS A 60 -2.63 21.24 -9.11
N ILE A 61 -2.29 19.97 -9.01
CA ILE A 61 -2.62 19.16 -7.84
C ILE A 61 -1.74 19.52 -6.64
N ASN A 62 -2.28 19.33 -5.44
CA ASN A 62 -1.52 19.35 -4.20
C ASN A 62 -0.64 18.11 -4.09
N GLN A 63 0.53 18.28 -3.48
CA GLN A 63 1.45 17.17 -3.20
C GLN A 63 1.86 17.17 -1.73
N VAL A 64 2.04 15.97 -1.17
CA VAL A 64 2.61 15.76 0.16
C VAL A 64 3.96 15.08 -0.02
N HIS A 65 5.02 15.74 0.43
CA HIS A 65 6.38 15.22 0.32
C HIS A 65 6.62 14.03 1.24
N SER A 66 7.55 13.14 0.86
CA SER A 66 7.87 11.92 1.62
C SER A 66 8.18 12.16 3.10
N THR A 67 8.86 13.26 3.42
CA THR A 67 9.18 13.68 4.79
C THR A 67 7.95 13.97 5.66
N LYS A 68 6.82 14.33 5.02
CA LYS A 68 5.53 14.52 5.68
C LYS A 68 4.68 13.26 5.70
N LEU A 69 4.99 12.25 4.88
CA LEU A 69 4.31 10.94 4.91
C LEU A 69 4.88 10.02 6.00
N SER A 70 6.13 10.24 6.36
CA SER A 70 6.82 9.56 7.46
C SER A 70 6.46 10.20 8.82
N GLY A 71 6.83 9.56 9.92
CA GLY A 71 6.39 9.85 11.29
C GLY A 71 5.17 9.03 11.78
N CYS A 72 5.08 8.77 13.09
CA CYS A 72 3.84 8.26 13.71
C CYS A 72 2.66 9.22 13.48
N ASP A 73 2.99 10.50 13.28
CA ASP A 73 2.08 11.58 12.93
C ASP A 73 2.18 11.97 11.44
N GLY A 74 2.59 11.02 10.60
CA GLY A 74 2.61 11.20 9.15
C GLY A 74 1.26 11.67 8.63
N TRP A 75 1.32 12.46 7.55
CA TRP A 75 0.16 13.08 6.94
C TRP A 75 -0.88 12.03 6.55
N LYS A 76 -2.13 12.30 6.92
CA LYS A 76 -3.28 11.43 6.70
C LYS A 76 -4.52 12.25 6.40
N SER A 77 -5.40 11.69 5.60
CA SER A 77 -6.70 12.25 5.29
C SER A 77 -7.72 11.10 5.18
N PRO A 78 -8.80 11.11 5.97
CA PRO A 78 -9.84 10.08 5.87
C PRO A 78 -10.54 10.07 4.49
N ASP A 79 -10.47 11.18 3.77
CA ASP A 79 -11.09 11.32 2.44
C ASP A 79 -10.25 10.72 1.32
N TYR A 80 -8.91 10.72 1.47
CA TYR A 80 -7.99 10.40 0.36
C TYR A 80 -6.95 9.34 0.71
N PHE A 81 -6.34 9.38 1.89
CA PHE A 81 -5.14 8.60 2.19
C PHE A 81 -5.02 8.32 3.69
N TYR A 82 -5.23 7.08 4.11
CA TYR A 82 -5.16 6.71 5.52
C TYR A 82 -4.90 5.23 5.72
N THR A 83 -4.50 4.85 6.93
CA THR A 83 -4.40 3.44 7.34
C THR A 83 -5.75 2.97 7.88
N SER A 84 -6.30 1.90 7.32
CA SER A 84 -7.52 1.27 7.85
C SER A 84 -7.28 0.65 9.23
N PRO A 85 -8.34 0.33 9.99
CA PRO A 85 -8.20 -0.41 11.25
C PRO A 85 -7.50 -1.77 11.11
N SER A 86 -7.54 -2.38 9.92
CA SER A 86 -6.84 -3.62 9.61
C SER A 86 -5.37 -3.43 9.22
N GLY A 87 -4.87 -2.19 9.24
CA GLY A 87 -3.49 -1.86 8.87
C GLY A 87 -3.23 -1.73 7.37
N ALA A 88 -4.26 -1.74 6.51
CA ALA A 88 -4.08 -1.54 5.07
C ALA A 88 -3.99 -0.04 4.74
N LEU A 89 -3.09 0.33 3.83
CA LEU A 89 -3.10 1.67 3.24
C LEU A 89 -4.31 1.80 2.31
N VAL A 90 -5.17 2.78 2.58
CA VAL A 90 -6.35 3.09 1.78
C VAL A 90 -6.10 4.37 1.00
N MET A 91 -6.27 4.27 -0.32
CA MET A 91 -6.19 5.40 -1.25
C MET A 91 -7.53 5.57 -1.94
N LYS A 92 -8.10 6.76 -1.86
CA LYS A 92 -9.42 7.10 -2.38
C LYS A 92 -9.31 8.23 -3.38
N VAL A 93 -10.03 8.10 -4.48
CA VAL A 93 -10.15 9.14 -5.51
C VAL A 93 -11.63 9.52 -5.63
N PRO A 94 -11.99 10.81 -5.54
CA PRO A 94 -13.36 11.25 -5.71
C PRO A 94 -13.80 11.13 -7.18
N SER A 95 -15.11 11.27 -7.40
CA SER A 95 -15.68 11.37 -8.75
C SER A 95 -15.08 12.54 -9.53
N ARG A 96 -15.09 12.45 -10.87
CA ARG A 96 -14.45 13.45 -11.76
C ARG A 96 -14.95 14.89 -11.55
N SER A 97 -16.20 15.05 -11.13
CA SER A 97 -16.83 16.33 -10.81
C SER A 97 -16.30 17.02 -9.55
N ARG A 98 -15.57 16.28 -8.69
CA ARG A 98 -15.11 16.74 -7.38
C ARG A 98 -13.60 16.65 -7.21
N CYS A 99 -12.87 16.68 -8.31
CA CYS A 99 -11.42 16.52 -8.30
C CYS A 99 -10.72 17.53 -9.22
N VAL A 100 -9.45 17.72 -8.95
CA VAL A 100 -8.49 18.43 -9.79
C VAL A 100 -7.64 17.42 -10.56
N THR A 101 -7.30 17.78 -11.80
CA THR A 101 -6.39 16.99 -12.65
C THR A 101 -5.13 17.80 -12.97
N THR A 102 -4.06 17.09 -13.36
CA THR A 102 -2.88 17.69 -13.96
C THR A 102 -3.14 18.11 -15.41
N PRO A 103 -2.30 18.98 -16.01
CA PRO A 103 -2.44 19.36 -17.41
C PRO A 103 -2.38 18.11 -18.28
N ASN A 104 -3.21 18.06 -19.32
CA ASN A 104 -3.33 16.94 -20.25
C ASN A 104 -3.84 15.60 -19.66
N SER A 105 -4.15 15.55 -18.36
CA SER A 105 -4.78 14.39 -17.73
C SER A 105 -6.29 14.56 -17.65
N LYS A 106 -7.03 13.53 -18.06
CA LYS A 106 -8.48 13.44 -17.81
C LYS A 106 -8.81 12.74 -16.48
N LEU A 107 -7.81 12.12 -15.85
CA LEU A 107 -7.95 11.30 -14.66
C LEU A 107 -7.58 12.07 -13.39
N CYS A 108 -8.45 11.95 -12.39
CA CYS A 108 -8.15 12.28 -11.00
C CYS A 108 -7.20 11.24 -10.41
N ARG A 109 -6.40 11.61 -9.42
CA ARG A 109 -5.50 10.67 -8.76
C ARG A 109 -5.33 10.97 -7.28
N THR A 110 -5.24 9.91 -6.52
CA THR A 110 -4.53 9.86 -5.24
C THR A 110 -3.48 8.80 -5.46
N GLU A 111 -2.23 9.20 -5.66
CA GLU A 111 -1.20 8.35 -6.25
C GLU A 111 0.14 8.59 -5.59
N LEU A 112 0.87 7.50 -5.33
CA LEU A 112 2.26 7.59 -4.87
C LEU A 112 3.15 7.75 -6.11
N GLN A 113 3.88 8.86 -6.15
CA GLN A 113 4.89 9.14 -7.16
C GLN A 113 6.26 8.84 -6.57
N GLU A 114 7.02 7.94 -7.20
CA GLU A 114 8.43 7.73 -6.86
C GLU A 114 9.20 9.05 -7.02
N SER A 115 9.82 9.49 -5.93
CA SER A 115 10.61 10.72 -5.85
C SER A 115 12.10 10.45 -5.65
N TYR A 116 12.45 9.25 -5.19
CA TYR A 116 13.84 8.82 -5.03
C TYR A 116 14.03 7.33 -5.38
N PRO A 117 14.98 6.99 -6.28
CA PRO A 117 15.78 7.91 -7.08
C PRO A 117 14.91 8.74 -8.04
N LYS A 118 15.38 9.93 -8.44
CA LYS A 118 14.61 10.81 -9.37
C LYS A 118 14.35 10.16 -10.73
N SER A 119 15.22 9.23 -11.13
CA SER A 119 15.12 8.45 -12.35
C SER A 119 16.02 7.23 -12.22
N TRP A 120 15.70 6.18 -12.96
CA TRP A 120 16.51 4.97 -13.05
C TRP A 120 16.68 4.55 -14.51
N ASN A 121 17.74 3.80 -14.81
CA ASN A 121 17.98 3.28 -16.15
C ASN A 121 17.05 2.06 -16.39
N PRO A 122 16.19 2.10 -17.41
CA PRO A 122 15.27 0.99 -17.68
C PRO A 122 15.98 -0.30 -18.11
N ARG A 123 17.26 -0.22 -18.48
CA ARG A 123 18.09 -1.37 -18.86
C ARG A 123 18.83 -2.02 -17.69
N ASN A 124 18.66 -1.51 -16.47
CA ASN A 124 19.23 -2.16 -15.30
C ASN A 124 18.64 -3.57 -15.15
N SER A 125 19.43 -4.49 -14.61
CA SER A 125 19.01 -5.89 -14.43
C SER A 125 17.80 -6.03 -13.50
N VAL A 126 17.53 -5.04 -12.63
CA VAL A 126 16.37 -5.01 -11.73
C VAL A 126 15.87 -3.57 -11.55
N ASN A 127 14.60 -3.34 -11.92
CA ASN A 127 13.76 -2.22 -11.46
C ASN A 127 12.41 -2.83 -11.07
N LEU A 128 12.19 -3.12 -9.79
CA LEU A 128 11.06 -3.95 -9.34
C LEU A 128 10.19 -3.22 -8.31
N LEU A 129 8.91 -3.05 -8.64
CA LEU A 129 7.85 -2.69 -7.70
C LEU A 129 6.99 -3.92 -7.44
N LYS A 130 6.87 -4.37 -6.18
CA LYS A 130 6.00 -5.48 -5.78
C LYS A 130 4.91 -4.95 -4.86
N VAL A 131 3.65 -5.13 -5.24
CA VAL A 131 2.49 -4.64 -4.48
C VAL A 131 1.48 -5.77 -4.27
N ARG A 132 0.83 -5.77 -3.11
CA ARG A 132 -0.41 -6.50 -2.86
C ARG A 132 -1.51 -5.48 -2.63
N LEU A 133 -2.50 -5.46 -3.50
CA LEU A 133 -3.61 -4.50 -3.42
C LEU A 133 -4.94 -5.16 -3.78
N SER A 134 -6.03 -4.49 -3.43
CA SER A 134 -7.38 -4.82 -3.87
C SER A 134 -8.13 -3.54 -4.24
N VAL A 135 -8.93 -3.61 -5.30
CA VAL A 135 -9.83 -2.51 -5.70
C VAL A 135 -11.18 -2.76 -5.03
N ILE A 136 -11.44 -2.04 -3.95
CA ILE A 136 -12.71 -2.17 -3.20
C ILE A 136 -13.88 -1.54 -3.97
N LYS A 137 -13.63 -0.41 -4.63
CA LYS A 137 -14.60 0.27 -5.48
C LYS A 137 -13.89 0.82 -6.72
N PRO A 138 -14.20 0.32 -7.93
CA PRO A 138 -13.66 0.88 -9.15
C PRO A 138 -14.29 2.26 -9.44
N GLY A 139 -13.58 3.06 -10.23
CA GLY A 139 -14.10 4.28 -10.80
C GLY A 139 -15.26 3.98 -11.75
N ASP A 140 -16.26 4.84 -11.73
CA ASP A 140 -17.46 4.77 -12.57
C ASP A 140 -17.28 5.45 -13.94
N SER A 141 -16.09 5.96 -14.22
CA SER A 141 -15.76 6.58 -15.51
C SER A 141 -15.51 5.52 -16.58
N LYS A 142 -15.71 5.89 -17.85
CA LYS A 142 -15.36 5.05 -19.01
C LYS A 142 -13.87 4.68 -19.11
N TYR A 143 -13.00 5.29 -18.30
CA TYR A 143 -11.56 5.04 -18.29
C TYR A 143 -11.13 4.02 -17.21
N GLY A 144 -12.03 3.61 -16.32
CA GLY A 144 -11.73 2.66 -15.25
C GLY A 144 -10.85 3.22 -14.11
N THR A 145 -10.13 2.33 -13.44
CA THR A 145 -9.19 2.63 -12.35
C THR A 145 -7.81 2.08 -12.69
N VAL A 146 -6.78 2.93 -12.53
CA VAL A 146 -5.36 2.56 -12.66
C VAL A 146 -4.79 2.40 -11.25
N VAL A 147 -3.98 1.35 -11.03
CA VAL A 147 -3.45 0.98 -9.69
C VAL A 147 -1.93 0.72 -9.68
N GLY A 148 -1.24 1.08 -10.75
CA GLY A 148 0.19 0.86 -10.96
C GLY A 148 0.54 0.99 -12.43
#